data_AF-A0A6L9FG05-F1
#
_entry.id   AF-A0A6L9FG05-F1
#
_cell.length_a   1.000
_cell.length_b   1.000
_cell.length_c   1.000
_cell.angle_alpha   90.00
_cell.angle_beta   90.00
_cell.angle_gamma   90.00
#
_symmetry.space_group_name_H-M   'P 1'
#
loop_
_entity.id
_entity.type
_entity.pdbx_description
1 polymer ?
#
loop_
_entity_poly.entity_id
_entity_poly.type
_entity_poly.pdbx_seq_one_letter_code
_entity_poly.pdbx_strand_id
1 'polypeptide(L)'
;MYRTIQVNASYKIERLGPNGLIGPIGKLSCGQLRVLIRGGDAKNFPFGGFLDADNVIGLQRVKVIDVKALCIDDEAQDAKYAIPSHHYVVGAYMEQKVYLLLYEGEIRHYPLKHLDTDRTNNVVTLL
;
A
#
# COMPACT_ATOMS: atom_id res chain seq x y z
N MET A 1 -1.53 -2.92 17.17
CA MET A 1 -0.73 -3.29 15.98
C MET A 1 -1.71 -3.62 14.86
N TYR A 2 -1.46 -3.13 13.65
CA TYR A 2 -2.30 -3.41 12.48
C TYR A 2 -2.19 -4.89 12.07
N ARG A 3 -3.28 -5.47 11.58
CA ARG A 3 -3.37 -6.90 11.20
C ARG A 3 -3.72 -7.10 9.74
N THR A 4 -4.58 -6.24 9.22
CA THR A 4 -5.10 -6.33 7.86
C THR A 4 -5.17 -4.95 7.21
N ILE A 5 -5.46 -4.92 5.92
CA ILE A 5 -5.56 -3.67 5.16
C ILE A 5 -6.79 -3.66 4.25
N GLN A 6 -7.24 -2.46 3.93
CA GLN A 6 -8.17 -2.21 2.83
C GLN A 6 -7.39 -1.59 1.67
N VAL A 7 -7.66 -2.05 0.45
CA VAL A 7 -7.03 -1.53 -0.78
C VAL A 7 -8.09 -1.17 -1.81
N ASN A 8 -7.84 -0.13 -2.58
CA ASN A 8 -8.63 0.19 -3.76
C ASN A 8 -8.21 -0.75 -4.90
N ALA A 9 -9.13 -1.61 -5.35
CA ALA A 9 -8.92 -2.53 -6.46
C ALA A 9 -9.96 -2.27 -7.54
N SER A 10 -9.53 -1.65 -8.65
CA SER A 10 -10.38 -1.24 -9.77
C SER A 10 -11.57 -0.36 -9.33
N TYR A 11 -12.75 -0.95 -9.13
CA TYR A 11 -14.00 -0.26 -8.78
C TYR A 11 -14.53 -0.61 -7.39
N LYS A 12 -13.74 -1.30 -6.56
CA LYS A 12 -14.16 -1.75 -5.23
C LYS A 12 -13.04 -1.65 -4.20
N ILE A 13 -13.40 -1.85 -2.95
CA ILE A 13 -12.46 -2.03 -1.84
C ILE A 13 -12.26 -3.53 -1.64
N GLU A 14 -11.02 -3.97 -1.64
CA GLU A 14 -10.63 -5.30 -1.22
C GLU A 14 -10.04 -5.27 0.18
N ARG A 15 -10.26 -6.36 0.91
CA ARG A 15 -9.73 -6.57 2.25
C ARG A 15 -8.65 -7.62 2.16
N LEU A 16 -7.45 -7.32 2.63
CA LEU A 16 -6.30 -8.21 2.54
C LEU A 16 -5.75 -8.48 3.93
N GLY A 17 -5.54 -9.77 4.21
CA GLY A 17 -4.74 -10.26 5.31
C GLY A 17 -3.46 -10.94 4.81
N PRO A 18 -2.56 -11.35 5.71
CA PRO A 18 -1.31 -12.03 5.35
C PRO A 18 -1.53 -13.39 4.65
N ASN A 19 -2.73 -13.94 4.79
CA ASN A 19 -3.18 -15.19 4.18
C ASN A 19 -3.94 -14.99 2.84
N GLY A 20 -4.07 -13.74 2.37
CA GLY A 20 -4.73 -13.41 1.11
C GLY A 20 -6.00 -12.58 1.28
N LEU A 21 -6.91 -12.68 0.31
CA LEU A 21 -8.17 -11.94 0.29
C LEU A 21 -9.08 -12.36 1.45
N ILE A 22 -9.66 -11.39 2.13
CA ILE A 22 -10.65 -11.58 3.19
C ILE A 22 -12.04 -11.34 2.59
N GLY A 23 -12.95 -12.29 2.81
CA GLY A 23 -14.32 -12.22 2.33
C GLY A 23 -14.53 -12.80 0.91
N PRO A 24 -15.68 -12.52 0.28
CA PRO A 24 -16.08 -13.19 -0.95
C PRO A 24 -15.17 -12.84 -2.14
N ILE A 25 -14.61 -13.86 -2.78
CA ILE A 25 -13.77 -13.74 -3.98
C ILE A 25 -14.70 -13.54 -5.19
N GLY A 26 -14.88 -12.28 -5.59
CA GLY A 26 -15.51 -11.94 -6.87
C GLY A 26 -14.59 -12.20 -8.06
N LYS A 27 -15.15 -12.36 -9.27
CA LYS A 27 -14.42 -12.66 -10.52
C LYS A 27 -13.30 -11.66 -10.87
N LEU A 28 -13.42 -10.42 -10.39
CA LEU A 28 -12.44 -9.34 -10.61
C LEU A 28 -11.48 -9.15 -9.44
N SER A 29 -11.46 -10.07 -8.46
CA SER A 29 -10.64 -9.88 -7.27
C SER A 29 -9.18 -10.18 -7.57
N CYS A 30 -8.29 -9.25 -7.23
CA CYS A 30 -6.86 -9.45 -7.43
C CYS A 30 -6.20 -10.04 -6.18
N GLY A 31 -6.68 -9.69 -4.98
CA GLY A 31 -6.14 -10.23 -3.73
C GLY A 31 -4.69 -9.85 -3.46
N GLN A 32 -4.19 -8.80 -4.13
CA GLN A 32 -2.78 -8.44 -4.16
C GLN A 32 -2.60 -6.92 -4.00
N LEU A 33 -1.43 -6.55 -3.49
CA LEU A 33 -0.92 -5.19 -3.44
C LEU A 33 -0.37 -4.78 -4.78
N ARG A 34 -0.75 -3.58 -5.23
CA ARG A 34 -0.12 -2.93 -6.37
C ARG A 34 1.10 -2.14 -5.91
N VAL A 35 2.22 -2.34 -6.58
CA VAL A 35 3.53 -1.87 -6.14
C VAL A 35 4.30 -1.25 -7.29
N LEU A 36 4.84 -0.05 -7.09
CA LEU A 36 5.79 0.58 -8.00
C LEU A 36 7.20 0.13 -7.65
N ILE A 37 7.83 -0.58 -8.57
CA ILE A 37 9.24 -0.98 -8.48
C ILE A 37 10.15 0.06 -9.14
N ARG A 38 11.43 0.06 -8.76
CA ARG A 38 12.45 0.93 -9.37
C ARG A 38 12.53 0.61 -10.86
N GLY A 39 12.13 1.56 -11.72
CA GLY A 39 11.98 1.36 -13.16
C GLY A 39 10.64 1.84 -13.74
N GLY A 40 9.65 2.12 -12.89
CA GLY A 40 8.40 2.80 -13.28
C GLY A 40 7.20 1.88 -13.43
N ASP A 41 7.40 0.59 -13.68
CA ASP A 41 6.30 -0.35 -13.85
C ASP A 41 5.64 -0.71 -12.51
N ALA A 42 4.30 -0.79 -12.54
CA ALA A 42 3.50 -1.31 -11.45
C ALA A 42 3.39 -2.84 -11.58
N LYS A 43 3.60 -3.55 -10.47
CA LYS A 43 3.40 -5.01 -10.36
C LYS A 43 2.52 -5.35 -9.17
N ASN A 44 1.86 -6.51 -9.23
CA ASN A 44 1.00 -6.98 -8.17
C ASN A 44 1.69 -8.10 -7.38
N PHE A 45 1.64 -8.02 -6.05
CA PHE A 45 2.23 -9.00 -5.14
C PHE A 45 1.28 -9.30 -3.97
N PRO A 46 1.26 -10.53 -3.43
CA PRO A 46 0.51 -10.84 -2.23
C PRO A 46 0.91 -9.97 -1.03
N PHE A 47 -0.06 -9.62 -0.20
CA PHE A 47 0.19 -8.96 1.07
C PHE A 47 0.78 -9.96 2.08
N GLY A 48 1.93 -9.61 2.66
CA GLY A 48 2.64 -10.43 3.65
C GLY A 48 2.34 -10.07 5.10
N GLY A 49 1.73 -8.90 5.36
CA GLY A 49 1.56 -8.36 6.70
C GLY A 49 2.42 -7.12 6.94
N PHE A 50 2.77 -6.89 8.21
CA PHE A 50 3.53 -5.73 8.65
C PHE A 50 4.90 -6.14 9.19
N LEU A 51 5.91 -5.31 8.94
CA LEU A 51 7.25 -5.46 9.51
C LEU A 51 7.68 -4.17 10.19
N ASP A 52 8.41 -4.31 11.28
CA ASP A 52 9.11 -3.18 11.87
C ASP A 52 10.31 -2.80 10.98
N ALA A 53 10.37 -1.53 10.59
CA ALA A 53 11.38 -0.99 9.70
C ALA A 53 12.80 -1.09 10.29
N ASP A 54 12.93 -1.06 11.61
CA ASP A 54 14.22 -1.18 12.30
C ASP A 54 14.81 -2.59 12.17
N ASN A 55 13.96 -3.60 11.95
CA ASN A 55 14.35 -4.99 11.73
C ASN A 55 14.62 -5.31 10.24
N VAL A 56 14.55 -4.33 9.35
CA VAL A 56 14.68 -4.53 7.90
C VAL A 56 16.01 -3.98 7.39
N ILE A 57 17.00 -4.87 7.24
CA ILE A 57 18.31 -4.58 6.65
C ILE A 57 18.45 -5.34 5.32
N GLY A 58 18.80 -4.66 4.24
CA GLY A 58 19.11 -5.28 2.94
C GLY A 58 17.90 -5.72 2.10
N LEU A 59 16.66 -5.59 2.59
CA LEU A 59 15.46 -5.88 1.78
C LEU A 59 15.17 -4.78 0.77
N GLN A 60 14.66 -5.18 -0.40
CA GLN A 60 14.23 -4.25 -1.44
C GLN A 60 13.00 -3.46 -0.97
N ARG A 61 13.18 -2.16 -0.76
CA ARG A 61 12.07 -1.24 -0.48
C ARG A 61 11.27 -0.96 -1.76
N VAL A 62 9.96 -0.89 -1.60
CA VAL A 62 9.02 -0.65 -2.69
C VAL A 62 7.95 0.36 -2.29
N LYS A 63 7.31 1.00 -3.29
CA LYS A 63 6.18 1.90 -3.04
C LYS A 63 4.89 1.12 -3.26
N VAL A 64 4.14 0.90 -2.19
CA VAL A 64 2.83 0.25 -2.26
C VAL A 64 1.77 1.32 -2.48
N ILE A 65 1.02 1.20 -3.58
CA ILE A 65 -0.04 2.13 -3.95
C ILE A 65 -1.40 1.51 -3.68
N ASP A 66 -2.43 2.34 -3.75
CA ASP A 66 -3.84 1.96 -3.60
C ASP A 66 -4.24 1.43 -2.21
N VAL A 67 -3.34 1.44 -1.22
CA VAL A 67 -3.72 1.21 0.19
C VAL A 67 -4.66 2.31 0.64
N LYS A 68 -5.85 1.93 1.12
CA LYS A 68 -6.89 2.83 1.60
C LYS A 68 -6.85 2.98 3.12
N ALA A 69 -6.70 1.88 3.83
CA ALA A 69 -6.70 1.89 5.29
C ALA A 69 -5.92 0.72 5.89
N LEU A 70 -5.43 0.93 7.11
CA LEU A 70 -4.87 -0.10 7.97
C LEU A 70 -5.89 -0.44 9.05
N CYS A 71 -6.10 -1.74 9.26
CA CYS A 71 -7.11 -2.26 10.17
C CYS A 71 -6.47 -3.01 11.32
N ILE A 72 -7.14 -3.02 12.48
CA ILE A 72 -6.63 -3.65 13.72
C ILE A 72 -7.25 -5.02 13.98
N ASP A 73 -8.25 -5.41 13.21
CA ASP A 73 -8.92 -6.70 13.25
C ASP A 73 -8.50 -7.61 12.09
N ASP A 74 -8.82 -8.90 12.21
CA ASP A 74 -8.47 -9.92 11.22
C ASP A 74 -9.42 -9.96 10.01
N GLU A 75 -10.53 -9.21 10.07
CA GLU A 75 -11.56 -9.16 9.03
C GLU A 75 -11.53 -7.85 8.21
N ALA A 76 -10.56 -6.97 8.49
CA ALA A 76 -10.40 -5.64 7.91
C ALA A 76 -11.66 -4.77 7.96
N GLN A 77 -12.40 -4.84 9.07
CA GLN A 77 -13.61 -4.06 9.33
C GLN A 77 -13.32 -2.81 10.16
N ASP A 78 -12.38 -2.89 11.10
CA ASP A 78 -12.02 -1.81 12.03
C ASP A 78 -10.81 -1.04 11.50
N ALA A 79 -11.10 -0.06 10.62
CA ALA A 79 -10.10 0.82 10.04
C ALA A 79 -9.59 1.82 11.09
N LYS A 80 -8.35 1.63 11.53
CA LYS A 80 -7.70 2.47 12.54
C LYS A 80 -6.96 3.66 11.95
N TYR A 81 -6.41 3.50 10.74
CA TYR A 81 -5.65 4.54 10.05
C TYR A 81 -6.02 4.59 8.57
N ALA A 82 -6.47 5.74 8.08
CA ALA A 82 -6.78 5.94 6.66
C ALA A 82 -5.56 6.54 5.94
N ILE A 83 -5.19 5.96 4.80
CA ILE A 83 -4.16 6.52 3.92
C ILE A 83 -4.84 7.52 2.98
N PRO A 84 -4.37 8.78 2.90
CA PRO A 84 -4.91 9.74 1.95
C PRO A 84 -4.78 9.24 0.51
N SER A 85 -5.79 9.53 -0.31
CA SER A 85 -5.74 9.26 -1.74
C SER A 85 -4.48 9.88 -2.36
N HIS A 86 -3.93 9.25 -3.40
CA HIS A 86 -2.71 9.71 -4.08
C HIS A 86 -1.45 9.66 -3.20
N HIS A 87 -1.48 8.93 -2.08
CA HIS A 87 -0.27 8.59 -1.34
C HIS A 87 0.14 7.14 -1.61
N TYR A 88 1.45 6.89 -1.50
CA TYR A 88 1.99 5.55 -1.40
C TYR A 88 2.47 5.28 0.01
N VAL A 89 2.46 4.00 0.39
CA VAL A 89 3.00 3.48 1.64
C VAL A 89 4.33 2.79 1.35
N VAL A 90 5.28 2.84 2.29
CA VAL A 90 6.55 2.13 2.14
C VAL A 90 6.37 0.65 2.48
N GLY A 91 6.79 -0.23 1.58
CA GLY A 91 6.85 -1.66 1.83
C GLY A 91 8.25 -2.24 1.60
N ALA A 92 8.43 -3.50 1.99
CA ALA A 92 9.58 -4.33 1.65
C ALA A 92 9.13 -5.58 0.93
N TYR A 93 9.84 -5.94 -0.14
CA TYR A 93 9.63 -7.19 -0.86
C TYR A 93 10.52 -8.29 -0.28
N MET A 94 9.91 -9.43 0.08
CA MET A 94 10.58 -10.59 0.66
C MET A 94 9.75 -11.84 0.38
N GLU A 95 10.39 -12.95 -0.01
CA GLU A 95 9.73 -14.25 -0.23
C GLU A 95 8.48 -14.17 -1.12
N GLN A 96 8.56 -13.41 -2.23
CA GLN A 96 7.46 -13.20 -3.17
C GLN A 96 6.22 -12.48 -2.60
N LYS A 97 6.32 -11.91 -1.40
CA LYS A 97 5.29 -11.09 -0.77
C LYS A 97 5.78 -9.67 -0.52
N VAL A 98 4.84 -8.77 -0.26
CA VAL A 98 5.13 -7.40 0.14
C VAL A 98 4.59 -7.13 1.53
N TYR A 99 5.47 -6.66 2.40
CA TYR A 99 5.17 -6.30 3.79
C TYR A 99 5.15 -4.78 3.91
N LEU A 100 4.18 -4.21 4.62
CA LEU A 100 4.15 -2.78 4.91
C LEU A 100 5.08 -2.47 6.09
N LEU A 101 5.89 -1.42 5.96
CA LEU A 101 6.87 -1.06 6.97
C LEU A 101 6.30 -0.08 8.00
N LEU A 102 6.40 -0.45 9.27
CA LEU A 102 6.08 0.39 10.41
C LEU A 102 7.37 0.96 10.99
N TYR A 103 7.40 2.25 11.29
CA TYR A 103 8.52 2.93 11.93
C TYR A 103 8.06 3.31 13.33
N GLU A 104 8.65 2.71 14.36
CA GLU A 104 8.22 2.91 15.76
C GLU A 104 6.72 2.58 15.95
N GLY A 105 6.22 1.57 15.23
CA GLY A 105 4.81 1.16 15.24
C GLY A 105 3.89 1.98 14.33
N GLU A 106 4.37 3.07 13.74
CA GLU A 106 3.58 3.97 12.89
C GLU A 106 3.82 3.76 11.40
N ILE A 107 2.78 3.95 10.60
CA ILE A 107 2.91 3.86 9.14
C ILE A 107 3.48 5.16 8.56
N ARG A 108 4.39 5.05 7.59
CA ARG A 108 4.83 6.20 6.78
C ARG A 108 4.23 6.14 5.39
N HIS A 109 3.61 7.24 4.98
CA HIS A 109 3.03 7.42 3.65
C HIS A 109 3.44 8.76 3.05
N TYR A 110 3.52 8.85 1.73
CA TYR A 110 4.01 10.03 1.03
C TYR A 110 3.20 10.29 -0.24
N PRO A 111 3.05 11.56 -0.66
CA PRO A 111 2.41 11.88 -1.94
C PRO A 111 3.10 11.19 -3.12
N LEU A 112 2.32 10.62 -4.03
CA LEU A 112 2.78 10.17 -5.35
C LEU A 112 3.07 11.41 -6.20
N LYS A 113 4.35 11.70 -6.49
CA LYS A 113 4.78 12.93 -7.18
C LYS A 113 4.38 13.05 -8.68
N HIS A 114 3.52 12.20 -9.23
CA HIS A 114 3.11 12.25 -10.64
C HIS A 114 1.62 11.94 -10.87
N LEU A 115 0.74 12.73 -10.25
CA LEU A 115 -0.64 12.90 -10.71
C LEU A 115 -0.89 14.38 -11.06
N ASP A 116 0.09 14.95 -11.77
CA ASP A 116 0.09 16.31 -12.29
C ASP A 116 0.13 16.29 -13.83
N THR A 117 -0.76 15.48 -14.41
CA THR A 117 -1.03 15.48 -15.85
C THR A 117 -2.54 15.35 -16.07
N ASP A 118 -3.28 16.42 -15.73
CA ASP A 118 -4.03 17.14 -16.78
C ASP A 118 -4.53 18.52 -16.30
N ARG A 119 -4.02 19.55 -16.99
CA ARG A 119 -4.61 20.87 -17.27
C ARG A 119 -4.60 21.98 -16.20
N THR A 120 -3.82 23.00 -16.60
CA THR A 120 -3.94 24.46 -16.39
C THR A 120 -3.11 25.12 -15.29
N ASN A 121 -2.18 25.95 -15.79
CA ASN A 121 -1.56 27.14 -15.22
C ASN A 121 -0.24 26.98 -14.45
N ASN A 122 0.86 27.14 -15.21
CA ASN A 122 1.80 28.25 -15.06
C ASN A 122 2.04 28.75 -13.63
N VAL A 123 2.87 28.08 -12.83
CA VAL A 123 3.74 28.79 -11.89
C VAL A 123 5.05 28.02 -11.71
N VAL A 124 6.12 28.54 -12.31
CA VAL A 124 7.47 28.39 -11.78
C VAL A 124 7.61 29.46 -10.71
N THR A 125 7.91 29.08 -9.48
CA THR A 125 8.56 30.01 -8.54
C THR A 125 9.90 29.41 -8.16
N LEU A 126 10.94 29.94 -8.79
CA LEU A 126 12.29 29.99 -8.25
C LEU A 126 12.30 31.06 -7.17
N LEU A 127 12.59 30.68 -5.92
CA LEU A 127 13.41 31.42 -4.96
C LEU A 127 14.11 30.42 -4.05
#